data_AF-A0A8J4QMA4-F1
#
_entry.id   AF-A0A8J4QMA4-F1
#
_cell.length_a   1.000
_cell.length_b   1.000
_cell.length_c   1.000
_cell.angle_alpha   90.00
_cell.angle_beta   90.00
_cell.angle_gamma   90.00
#
_symmetry.space_group_name_H-M   'P 1'
#
loop_
_entity.id
_entity.type
_entity.pdbx_description
1 polymer ?
#
loop_
_entity_poly.entity_id
_entity_poly.type
_entity_poly.pdbx_seq_one_letter_code
_entity_poly.pdbx_strand_id
1 'polypeptide(L)'
;MGLPERVVQIVDPILLPREVVATPIAIVATGEDNNDNEIHVDEDAQGSIANLSQMDANMHKCLVSILEIGLACSMESPKERMKMEEVTRELHLIKNAYLGCGIRSGQ
;
A
#
# COMPACT_ATOMS: atom_id res chain seq x y z
N MET A 1 5.56 -0.99 23.83
CA MET A 1 4.23 -1.23 23.23
C MET A 1 4.44 -2.07 21.98
N GLY A 2 3.85 -3.26 21.90
CA GLY A 2 3.96 -4.12 20.71
C GLY A 2 2.74 -3.98 19.81
N LEU A 3 2.91 -4.15 18.50
CA LEU A 3 1.77 -4.23 17.59
C LEU A 3 1.00 -5.53 17.82
N PRO A 4 -0.34 -5.50 17.81
CA PRO A 4 -1.13 -6.71 17.90
C PRO A 4 -0.98 -7.54 16.60
N GLU A 5 -1.11 -8.86 16.68
CA GLU A 5 -1.03 -9.80 15.53
C GLU A 5 -2.03 -9.49 14.40
N ARG A 6 -2.99 -8.61 14.66
CA ARG A 6 -4.09 -8.19 13.78
C ARG A 6 -3.85 -6.82 13.14
N VAL A 7 -2.65 -6.55 12.63
CA VAL A 7 -2.32 -5.30 11.92
C VAL A 7 -3.30 -5.00 10.78
N VAL A 8 -3.79 -6.02 10.09
CA VAL A 8 -4.79 -5.89 9.00
C VAL A 8 -6.11 -5.25 9.47
N GLN A 9 -6.44 -5.34 10.76
CA GLN A 9 -7.68 -4.77 11.30
C GLN A 9 -7.59 -3.28 11.63
N ILE A 10 -6.38 -2.72 11.72
CA ILE A 10 -6.15 -1.30 12.05
C ILE A 10 -5.75 -0.46 10.84
N VAL A 11 -5.28 -1.09 9.78
CA VAL A 11 -4.90 -0.41 8.54
C VAL A 11 -6.17 -0.06 7.77
N ASP A 12 -6.31 1.22 7.41
CA ASP A 12 -7.41 1.67 6.57
C ASP A 12 -7.39 0.91 5.22
N PRO A 13 -8.50 0.27 4.82
CA PRO A 13 -8.59 -0.45 3.54
C PRO A 13 -8.23 0.39 2.31
N ILE A 14 -8.34 1.73 2.36
CA ILE A 14 -7.93 2.63 1.27
C ILE A 14 -6.42 2.54 1.00
N LEU A 15 -5.62 2.20 2.02
CA LEU A 15 -4.18 2.03 1.90
C LEU A 15 -3.78 0.70 1.25
N LEU A 16 -4.74 -0.21 1.05
CA LEU A 16 -4.51 -1.46 0.36
C LEU A 16 -4.71 -1.26 -1.15
N PRO A 17 -3.87 -1.84 -2.00
CA PRO A 17 -4.13 -1.87 -3.43
C PRO A 17 -5.50 -2.51 -3.64
N ARG A 18 -6.43 -1.73 -4.16
CA ARG A 18 -7.57 -2.30 -4.87
C ARG A 18 -6.94 -3.07 -6.01
N GLU A 19 -7.02 -4.40 -5.97
CA GLU A 19 -6.80 -5.21 -7.16
C GLU A 19 -7.83 -4.71 -8.20
N VAL A 20 -7.46 -3.70 -8.98
CA VAL A 20 -8.06 -3.52 -10.29
C VAL A 20 -7.52 -4.73 -11.01
N VAL A 21 -8.32 -5.81 -11.02
CA VAL A 21 -8.06 -7.03 -11.76
C VAL A 21 -7.50 -6.58 -13.11
N ALA A 22 -6.19 -6.69 -13.26
CA ALA A 22 -5.56 -6.61 -14.56
C ALA A 22 -5.86 -7.97 -15.19
N THR A 23 -7.11 -8.17 -15.58
CA THR A 23 -7.40 -9.02 -16.71
C THR A 23 -6.48 -8.51 -17.81
N PRO A 24 -5.65 -9.36 -18.44
CA PRO A 24 -4.89 -8.91 -19.59
C PRO A 24 -5.91 -8.40 -20.59
N ILE A 25 -5.97 -7.08 -20.76
CA ILE A 25 -6.71 -6.45 -21.84
C ILE A 25 -5.99 -6.95 -23.08
N ALA A 26 -6.53 -8.01 -23.68
CA ALA A 26 -6.24 -8.34 -25.06
C ALA A 26 -6.58 -7.07 -25.83
N ILE A 27 -5.54 -6.42 -26.34
CA ILE A 27 -5.63 -5.26 -27.20
C ILE A 27 -6.26 -5.75 -28.51
N VAL A 28 -7.58 -5.88 -28.53
CA VAL A 28 -8.34 -6.07 -29.77
C VAL A 28 -8.56 -4.67 -30.31
N ALA A 29 -7.76 -4.31 -31.29
CA ALA A 29 -8.02 -3.14 -32.12
C ALA A 29 -9.30 -3.40 -32.93
N THR A 30 -10.42 -2.83 -32.49
CA THR A 30 -11.57 -2.55 -33.34
C THR A 30 -11.79 -1.05 -33.30
N GLY A 31 -11.65 -0.40 -34.45
CA GLY A 31 -11.82 1.04 -34.62
C GLY A 31 -13.29 1.47 -34.72
N GLU A 32 -13.44 2.80 -34.72
CA GLU A 32 -14.56 3.61 -35.24
C GLU A 32 -15.86 3.51 -34.40
N ASP A 33 -16.59 4.56 -34.00
CA ASP A 33 -16.82 5.91 -34.53
C ASP A 33 -17.44 6.83 -33.42
N ASN A 34 -17.42 8.15 -33.63
CA ASN A 34 -17.93 9.21 -32.74
C ASN A 34 -19.48 9.24 -32.60
N ASN A 35 -20.01 9.57 -31.39
CA ASN A 35 -21.09 10.54 -31.22
C ASN A 35 -21.24 11.02 -29.76
N ASP A 36 -21.61 12.28 -29.62
CA ASP A 36 -21.74 13.08 -28.40
C ASP A 36 -23.15 12.93 -27.78
N ASN A 37 -23.24 13.28 -26.49
CA ASN A 37 -24.42 13.47 -25.61
C ASN A 37 -25.08 12.22 -24.97
N GLU A 38 -24.87 12.04 -23.66
CA GLU A 38 -25.94 12.20 -22.63
C GLU A 38 -25.31 12.20 -21.22
N ILE A 39 -25.66 13.18 -20.38
CA ILE A 39 -25.24 13.24 -18.98
C ILE A 39 -26.11 12.24 -18.20
N HIS A 40 -25.54 11.14 -17.75
CA HIS A 40 -26.14 10.30 -16.72
C HIS A 40 -25.51 10.65 -15.37
N VAL A 41 -26.29 11.34 -14.56
CA VAL A 41 -26.07 11.44 -13.11
C VAL A 41 -26.68 10.17 -12.53
N ASP A 42 -25.86 9.22 -12.12
CA ASP A 42 -26.32 8.13 -11.25
C ASP A 42 -25.31 7.96 -10.10
N GLU A 43 -25.83 8.20 -8.90
CA GLU A 43 -25.16 7.95 -7.63
C GLU A 43 -25.42 6.50 -7.23
N ASP A 44 -24.55 5.59 -7.62
CA ASP A 44 -24.48 4.28 -6.99
C ASP A 44 -23.02 3.93 -6.69
N ALA A 45 -22.63 4.30 -5.46
CA ALA A 45 -21.44 3.82 -4.80
C ALA A 45 -21.51 2.29 -4.67
N GLN A 46 -21.15 1.57 -5.73
CA GLN A 46 -20.89 0.14 -5.68
C GLN A 46 -19.52 -0.07 -5.04
N GLY A 47 -19.47 0.19 -3.72
CA GLY A 47 -18.42 -0.21 -2.81
C GLY A 47 -18.36 -1.74 -2.76
N SER A 48 -17.70 -2.35 -3.74
CA SER A 48 -17.31 -3.75 -3.65
C SER A 48 -16.17 -3.85 -2.64
N ILE A 49 -16.56 -3.94 -1.37
CA ILE A 49 -15.74 -4.34 -0.23
C ILE A 49 -15.45 -5.85 -0.39
N ALA A 50 -14.68 -6.18 -1.42
CA ALA A 50 -14.09 -7.48 -1.63
C ALA A 50 -12.74 -7.15 -2.28
N ASN A 51 -11.64 -7.05 -1.55
CA ASN A 51 -10.94 -8.19 -0.97
C ASN A 51 -9.94 -7.69 0.10
N LEU A 52 -10.39 -7.40 1.33
CA LEU A 52 -9.46 -7.25 2.47
C LEU A 52 -8.77 -8.59 2.80
N SER A 53 -9.37 -9.70 2.37
CA SER A 53 -8.93 -11.08 2.64
C SER A 53 -7.67 -11.50 1.88
N GLN A 54 -7.16 -10.70 0.95
CA GLN A 54 -6.05 -11.08 0.08
C GLN A 54 -4.91 -10.04 0.13
N MET A 55 -4.55 -9.64 1.34
CA MET A 55 -3.36 -8.83 1.60
C MET A 55 -2.11 -9.64 1.29
N ASP A 56 -1.32 -9.19 0.30
CA ASP A 56 -0.03 -9.80 -0.05
C ASP A 56 0.88 -9.95 1.19
N ALA A 57 1.59 -11.08 1.28
CA ALA A 57 2.43 -11.38 2.43
C ALA A 57 3.60 -10.39 2.59
N ASN A 58 4.12 -9.84 1.48
CA ASN A 58 5.17 -8.82 1.53
C ASN A 58 4.59 -7.48 1.96
N MET A 59 3.37 -7.15 1.51
CA MET A 59 2.64 -5.97 1.98
C MET A 59 2.35 -6.05 3.48
N HIS A 60 1.94 -7.21 3.99
CA HIS A 60 1.77 -7.43 5.42
C HIS A 60 3.06 -7.18 6.21
N LYS A 61 4.17 -7.77 5.77
CA LYS A 61 5.48 -7.54 6.41
C LYS A 61 5.90 -6.08 6.36
N CYS A 62 5.72 -5.41 5.22
CA CYS A 62 6.01 -4.00 5.04
C CYS A 62 5.23 -3.12 6.02
N LEU A 63 3.92 -3.34 6.13
CA LEU A 63 3.05 -2.58 7.03
C LEU A 63 3.39 -2.81 8.50
N VAL A 64 3.69 -4.05 8.91
CA VAL A 64 4.17 -4.33 10.27
C VAL A 64 5.42 -3.51 10.57
N SER A 65 6.44 -3.57 9.72
CA SER A 65 7.70 -2.84 9.94
C SER A 65 7.51 -1.32 9.98
N ILE A 66 6.66 -0.75 9.11
CA ILE A 66 6.36 0.69 9.13
C ILE A 66 5.69 1.11 10.44
N LEU A 67 4.75 0.30 10.92
CA LEU A 67 4.04 0.60 12.16
C LEU A 67 4.95 0.45 13.39
N GLU A 68 5.89 -0.49 13.39
CA GLU A 68 6.90 -0.61 14.46
C GLU A 68 7.78 0.63 14.53
N ILE A 69 8.21 1.15 13.37
CA ILE A 69 8.93 2.44 13.29
C ILE A 69 8.05 3.58 13.81
N GLY A 70 6.77 3.63 13.39
CA GLY A 70 5.81 4.63 13.85
C GLY A 70 5.63 4.63 15.37
N LEU A 71 5.55 3.45 15.99
CA LEU A 71 5.50 3.31 17.46
C LEU A 71 6.81 3.79 18.10
N ALA A 72 7.96 3.41 17.56
CA ALA A 72 9.26 3.86 18.07
C ALA A 72 9.43 5.39 17.95
N CYS A 73 8.85 6.02 16.93
CA CYS A 73 8.83 7.48 16.78
C CYS A 73 7.86 8.16 17.75
N SER A 74 6.83 7.45 18.19
CA SER A 74 5.74 7.96 19.04
C SER A 74 5.95 7.69 20.53
N MET A 75 7.15 7.27 20.94
CA MET A 75 7.49 7.11 22.35
C MET A 75 7.31 8.44 23.11
N GLU A 76 6.75 8.37 24.32
CA GLU A 76 6.41 9.56 25.11
C GLU A 76 7.66 10.40 25.41
N SER A 77 8.72 9.74 25.86
CA SER A 77 10.01 10.37 26.12
C SER A 77 10.80 10.63 24.83
N PRO A 78 11.28 11.87 24.58
CA PRO A 78 12.13 12.17 23.42
C PRO A 78 13.41 11.34 23.36
N LYS A 79 13.94 10.91 24.51
CA LYS A 79 15.18 10.11 24.59
C LYS A 79 14.98 8.65 24.16
N GLU A 80 13.74 8.16 24.21
CA GLU A 80 13.38 6.80 23.82
C GLU A 80 12.92 6.72 22.37
N ARG A 81 12.68 7.87 21.72
CA ARG A 81 12.32 7.91 20.31
C ARG A 81 13.49 7.48 19.45
N MET A 82 13.20 6.67 18.44
CA MET A 82 14.16 6.35 17.39
C MET A 82 14.69 7.64 16.75
N LYS A 83 15.99 7.69 16.45
CA LYS A 83 16.59 8.86 15.81
C LYS A 83 16.10 8.97 14.37
N MET A 84 15.87 10.19 13.89
CA MET A 84 15.32 10.41 12.55
C MET A 84 16.25 9.91 11.42
N GLU A 85 17.57 9.88 11.66
CA GLU A 85 18.55 9.26 10.76
C GLU A 85 18.30 7.74 10.59
N GLU A 86 17.97 7.05 11.67
CA GLU A 86 17.67 5.62 11.69
C GLU A 86 16.31 5.37 11.03
N VAL A 87 15.30 6.19 11.37
CA VAL A 87 13.97 6.13 10.73
C VAL A 87 14.09 6.18 9.20
N THR A 88 14.85 7.15 8.69
CA THR A 88 15.03 7.31 7.24
C THR A 88 15.74 6.11 6.62
N ARG A 89 16.77 5.58 7.28
CA ARG A 89 17.48 4.38 6.84
C ARG A 89 16.55 3.17 6.77
N GLU A 90 15.82 2.90 7.85
CA GLU A 90 14.92 1.74 7.93
C GLU A 90 13.77 1.85 6.92
N LEU A 91 13.18 3.02 6.73
CA LEU A 91 12.15 3.23 5.70
C LEU A 91 12.68 2.99 4.29
N HIS A 92 13.92 3.40 3.98
CA HIS A 92 14.54 3.08 2.70
C HIS A 92 14.79 1.58 2.52
N LEU A 93 15.22 0.88 3.56
CA LEU A 93 15.41 -0.57 3.53
C LEU A 93 14.08 -1.30 3.28
N ILE A 94 13.02 -0.92 4.00
CA ILE A 94 11.67 -1.47 3.81
C ILE A 94 11.20 -1.24 2.37
N LYS A 95 11.33 0.00 1.86
CA LYS A 95 10.96 0.33 0.47
C LYS A 95 11.71 -0.53 -0.53
N ASN A 96 13.02 -0.67 -0.39
CA ASN A 96 13.85 -1.45 -1.32
C ASN A 96 13.53 -2.93 -1.27
N ALA A 97 13.31 -3.48 -0.07
CA ALA A 97 12.90 -4.87 0.11
C ALA A 97 11.52 -5.14 -0.49
N TYR A 98 10.56 -4.23 -0.28
CA TYR A 98 9.20 -4.38 -0.82
C TYR A 98 9.15 -4.25 -2.34
N LEU A 99 9.89 -3.30 -2.92
CA LEU A 99 9.93 -3.08 -4.37
C LEU A 99 10.90 -4.04 -5.11
N GLY A 100 11.58 -4.93 -4.39
CA GLY A 100 12.61 -5.81 -4.97
C GLY A 100 13.79 -5.06 -5.59
N CYS A 101 13.93 -3.76 -5.29
CA CYS A 101 15.03 -2.95 -5.79
C CYS A 101 16.26 -3.23 -4.93
N GLY A 102 16.97 -4.31 -5.26
CA GLY A 102 18.29 -4.56 -4.73
C GLY A 102 19.18 -3.36 -5.06
N ILE A 103 19.63 -2.64 -4.04
CA ILE A 103 20.63 -1.59 -4.19
C ILE A 103 21.83 -2.30 -4.82
N ARG A 104 22.07 -2.06 -6.11
CA ARG A 104 23.27 -2.55 -6.76
C ARG A 104 24.41 -1.69 -6.25
N SER A 105 24.95 -2.05 -5.10
CA SER A 105 26.22 -1.51 -4.62
C SER A 105 27.26 -1.87 -5.68
N GLY A 106 27.76 -0.86 -6.40
CA GLY A 106 28.84 -1.03 -7.35
C GLY A 106 30.09 -1.59 -6.66
N GLN A 107 30.77 -2.50 -7.36
CA GLN A 107 32.15 -2.91 -7.10
C GLN A 107 33.11 -1.73 -7.23
#